data_AF-A0A6P2QCR4-F1
#
_entry.id   AF-A0A6P2QCR4-F1
#
_cell.length_a   1.000
_cell.length_b   1.000
_cell.length_c   1.000
_cell.angle_alpha   90.00
_cell.angle_beta   90.00
_cell.angle_gamma   90.00
#
_symmetry.space_group_name_H-M   'P 1'
#
loop_
_entity.id
_entity.type
_entity.pdbx_description
1 polymer ?
#
loop_
_entity_poly.entity_id
_entity_poly.type
_entity_poly.pdbx_seq_one_letter_code
_entity_poly.pdbx_strand_id
1 'polypeptide(L)'
;MPRAGEELLIGHIGNDIDRPIALHRVYNGAAKPQRHSNDPLSGYQSREYGGGGGYNQHVMDDSTGQTRMRVMSSHGMSSLHLGHQIVQDGNTWGADVGAVQGDAVHQE
;
A
#
# COMPACT_ATOMS: atom_id res chain seq x y z
N MET A 1 8.63 7.09 7.29
CA MET A 1 9.00 8.51 7.44
C MET A 1 8.09 9.37 6.58
N PRO A 2 7.50 10.45 7.13
CA PRO A 2 6.75 11.43 6.36
C PRO A 2 7.57 12.03 5.22
N ARG A 3 6.91 12.41 4.12
CA ARG A 3 7.52 13.13 2.99
C ARG A 3 7.05 14.57 2.94
N ALA A 4 7.85 15.43 2.29
CA ALA A 4 7.45 16.81 2.03
C ALA A 4 6.09 16.85 1.30
N GLY A 5 5.18 17.70 1.79
CA GLY A 5 3.81 17.82 1.29
C GLY A 5 2.79 16.86 1.91
N GLU A 6 3.21 15.96 2.80
CA GLU A 6 2.28 15.14 3.59
C GLU A 6 1.81 15.89 4.84
N GLU A 7 0.59 15.59 5.28
CA GLU A 7 -0.02 16.22 6.44
C GLU A 7 0.11 15.33 7.68
N LEU A 8 0.43 15.95 8.82
CA LEU A 8 0.69 15.27 10.08
C LEU A 8 -0.18 15.81 11.20
N LEU A 9 -0.63 14.91 12.08
CA LEU A 9 -1.15 15.29 13.38
C LEU A 9 0.02 15.47 14.34
N ILE A 10 0.16 16.70 14.86
CA ILE A 10 1.23 17.07 15.80
C ILE A 10 0.68 17.08 17.22
N GLY A 11 1.31 16.30 18.08
CA GLY A 11 1.13 16.37 19.54
C GLY A 11 2.23 17.20 20.20
N HIS A 12 2.05 17.50 21.48
CA HIS A 12 2.98 18.30 22.27
C HIS A 12 3.32 17.56 23.56
N ILE A 13 4.61 17.29 23.80
CA ILE A 13 5.06 16.51 24.96
C ILE A 13 4.79 17.30 26.24
N GLY A 14 3.99 16.74 27.15
CA GLY A 14 3.62 17.43 28.40
C GLY A 14 2.76 18.69 28.18
N ASN A 15 2.06 18.78 27.05
CA ASN A 15 1.29 19.97 26.65
C ASN A 15 2.15 21.24 26.47
N ASP A 16 3.43 21.06 26.15
CA ASP A 16 4.38 22.13 25.86
C ASP A 16 4.49 22.38 24.34
N ILE A 17 4.04 23.56 23.89
CA ILE A 17 3.99 23.92 22.46
C ILE A 17 5.38 23.95 21.81
N ASP A 18 6.43 24.15 22.60
CA ASP A 18 7.81 24.20 22.11
C ASP A 18 8.42 22.79 21.93
N ARG A 19 7.66 21.73 22.27
CA ARG A 19 8.11 20.33 22.19
C ARG A 19 7.17 19.48 21.31
N PRO A 20 7.08 19.77 20.00
CA PRO A 20 6.20 19.04 19.10
C PRO A 20 6.70 17.61 18.85
N ILE A 21 5.76 16.70 18.61
CA ILE A 21 6.00 15.33 18.16
C ILE A 21 4.98 14.95 17.07
N ALA A 22 5.45 14.39 15.96
CA ALA A 22 4.56 13.86 14.93
C ALA A 22 3.95 12.54 15.41
N LEU A 23 2.62 12.49 15.51
CA LEU A 23 1.88 11.31 16.00
C LEU A 23 1.41 10.43 14.85
N HIS A 24 0.78 11.04 13.85
CA HIS A 24 0.15 10.33 12.74
C HIS A 24 0.32 11.09 11.44
N ARG A 25 0.29 10.36 10.32
CA ARG A 25 0.10 10.93 8.98
C ARG A 25 -1.37 10.83 8.60
N VAL A 26 -1.93 11.90 8.08
CA VAL A 26 -3.32 11.95 7.63
C VAL A 26 -3.38 12.25 6.14
N TYR A 27 -4.46 11.79 5.52
CA TYR A 27 -4.75 12.03 4.12
C TYR A 27 -5.65 13.26 3.96
N ASN A 28 -5.50 13.95 2.83
CA ASN A 28 -6.28 15.14 2.50
C ASN A 28 -6.63 15.15 1.00
N GLY A 29 -7.12 16.29 0.48
CA GLY A 29 -7.53 16.42 -0.92
C GLY A 29 -6.38 16.19 -1.92
N ALA A 30 -5.14 16.51 -1.54
CA ALA A 30 -3.95 16.37 -2.38
C ALA A 30 -3.25 15.02 -2.16
N ALA A 31 -3.00 14.65 -0.91
CA ALA A 31 -2.43 13.37 -0.52
C ALA A 31 -3.57 12.40 -0.20
N LYS A 32 -4.09 11.73 -1.24
CA LYS A 32 -5.15 10.71 -1.09
C LYS A 32 -4.55 9.37 -0.63
N PRO A 33 -5.32 8.55 0.10
CA PRO A 33 -4.87 7.20 0.39
C PRO A 33 -4.76 6.41 -0.92
N GLN A 34 -3.68 5.63 -1.05
CA GLN A 34 -3.50 4.75 -2.22
C GLN A 34 -4.41 3.52 -2.16
N ARG A 35 -4.94 3.22 -0.97
CA ARG A 35 -5.90 2.15 -0.69
C ARG A 35 -6.92 2.73 0.28
N HIS A 36 -8.19 2.82 -0.12
CA HIS A 36 -9.27 3.13 0.81
C HIS A 36 -10.66 2.69 0.32
N SER A 37 -11.49 2.46 1.35
CA SER A 37 -12.95 2.35 1.45
C SER A 37 -13.64 1.04 1.00
N ASN A 38 -14.27 0.39 2.00
CA ASN A 38 -15.26 -0.72 1.99
C ASN A 38 -14.95 -2.02 1.24
N ASP A 39 -13.88 -2.06 0.46
CA ASP A 39 -13.38 -3.30 -0.12
C ASP A 39 -12.50 -4.06 0.88
N PRO A 40 -12.43 -5.40 0.80
CA PRO A 40 -11.56 -6.23 1.62
C PRO A 40 -10.05 -6.03 1.35
N LEU A 41 -9.68 -5.04 0.53
CA LEU A 41 -8.29 -4.71 0.21
C LEU A 41 -7.70 -3.74 1.23
N SER A 42 -6.60 -4.15 1.86
CA SER A 42 -5.76 -3.30 2.71
C SER A 42 -4.29 -3.39 2.28
N GLY A 43 -3.45 -2.45 2.74
CA GLY A 43 -2.03 -2.52 2.44
C GLY A 43 -1.29 -1.20 2.43
N TYR A 44 -0.05 -1.27 1.92
CA TYR A 44 0.88 -0.16 1.85
C TYR A 44 1.47 -0.07 0.45
N GLN A 45 1.58 1.15 -0.07
CA GLN A 45 2.29 1.44 -1.31
C GLN A 45 3.30 2.55 -1.04
N SER A 46 4.56 2.32 -1.40
CA SER A 46 5.60 3.33 -1.34
C SER A 46 5.58 4.21 -2.59
N ARG A 47 6.52 5.13 -2.67
CA ARG A 47 6.88 5.84 -3.91
C ARG A 47 8.40 5.93 -3.97
N GLU A 48 8.98 5.81 -5.14
CA GLU A 48 10.42 5.92 -5.32
C GLU A 48 10.91 7.30 -4.88
N TYR A 49 12.13 7.34 -4.34
CA TYR A 49 12.77 8.59 -3.94
C TYR A 49 13.32 9.31 -5.18
N GLY A 50 13.36 10.64 -5.17
CA GLY A 50 13.88 11.42 -6.31
C GLY A 50 12.92 11.54 -7.51
N GLY A 51 11.68 11.03 -7.40
CA GLY A 51 10.64 11.30 -8.38
C GLY A 51 10.54 10.32 -9.56
N GLY A 52 11.30 9.23 -9.58
CA GLY A 52 11.36 8.24 -10.68
C GLY A 52 10.08 7.43 -10.95
N GLY A 53 8.97 7.71 -10.26
CA GLY A 53 7.67 7.09 -10.53
C GLY A 53 7.53 5.64 -10.04
N GLY A 54 8.62 4.96 -9.66
CA GLY A 54 8.56 3.60 -9.13
C GLY A 54 7.88 3.50 -7.76
N TYR A 55 7.57 2.28 -7.33
CA TYR A 55 7.01 1.96 -6.02
C TYR A 55 7.18 0.49 -5.65
N ASN A 56 7.11 0.20 -4.35
CA ASN A 56 6.88 -1.12 -3.80
C ASN A 56 5.47 -1.16 -3.21
N GLN A 57 4.85 -2.32 -3.22
CA GLN A 57 3.48 -2.50 -2.78
C GLN A 57 3.32 -3.79 -2.00
N HIS A 58 2.60 -3.72 -0.89
CA HIS A 58 2.11 -4.85 -0.14
C HIS A 58 0.59 -4.72 -0.03
N VAL A 59 -0.16 -5.73 -0.48
CA VAL A 59 -1.62 -5.80 -0.40
C VAL A 59 -2.04 -7.06 0.33
N MET A 60 -3.03 -6.91 1.20
CA MET A 60 -3.83 -7.99 1.77
C MET A 60 -5.25 -7.86 1.25
N ASP A 61 -5.88 -8.98 0.96
CA ASP A 61 -7.26 -9.06 0.51
C ASP A 61 -7.97 -10.05 1.42
N ASP A 62 -8.92 -9.57 2.21
CA ASP A 62 -9.67 -10.34 3.20
C ASP A 62 -11.04 -10.79 2.68
N SER A 63 -11.17 -10.94 1.35
CA SER A 63 -12.38 -11.47 0.71
C SER A 63 -12.74 -12.84 1.27
N THR A 64 -14.00 -13.03 1.65
CA THR A 64 -14.47 -14.30 2.21
C THR A 64 -14.23 -15.45 1.23
N GLY A 65 -13.46 -16.45 1.63
CA GLY A 65 -13.11 -17.61 0.81
C GLY A 65 -12.03 -17.37 -0.26
N GLN A 66 -11.50 -16.15 -0.37
CA GLN A 66 -10.51 -15.75 -1.37
C GLN A 66 -9.36 -14.93 -0.76
N THR A 67 -9.07 -15.13 0.52
CA THR A 67 -8.03 -14.37 1.24
C THR A 67 -6.66 -14.55 0.59
N ARG A 68 -5.89 -13.45 0.48
CA ARG A 68 -4.57 -13.47 -0.15
C ARG A 68 -3.68 -12.32 0.28
N MET A 69 -2.39 -12.46 -0.02
CA MET A 69 -1.38 -11.43 0.16
C MET A 69 -0.51 -11.32 -1.09
N ARG A 70 -0.14 -10.09 -1.46
CA ARG A 70 0.77 -9.79 -2.56
C ARG A 70 1.84 -8.81 -2.12
N VAL A 71 3.10 -9.11 -2.41
CA VAL A 71 4.24 -8.17 -2.31
C VAL A 71 4.81 -7.97 -3.71
N MET A 72 4.96 -6.72 -4.14
CA MET A 72 5.36 -6.36 -5.51
C MET A 72 6.35 -5.19 -5.52
N SER A 73 7.27 -5.21 -6.48
CA SER A 73 8.15 -4.11 -6.85
C SER A 73 7.89 -3.71 -8.30
N SER A 74 7.67 -2.41 -8.54
CA SER A 74 7.60 -1.87 -9.91
C SER A 74 8.94 -1.95 -10.62
N HIS A 75 10.04 -2.01 -9.87
CA HIS A 75 11.36 -2.25 -10.43
C HIS A 75 11.50 -3.73 -10.78
N GLY A 76 11.75 -4.02 -12.06
CA GLY A 76 11.80 -5.39 -12.59
C GLY A 76 10.46 -6.14 -12.54
N MET A 77 9.34 -5.41 -12.39
CA MET A 77 7.96 -5.92 -12.42
C MET A 77 7.79 -7.26 -11.68
N SER A 78 8.36 -7.33 -10.48
CA SER A 78 8.48 -8.57 -9.72
C SER A 78 7.45 -8.64 -8.61
N SER A 79 6.86 -9.83 -8.39
CA SER A 79 5.86 -10.03 -7.35
C SER A 79 5.86 -11.43 -6.76
N LEU A 80 5.49 -11.51 -5.48
CA LEU A 80 5.21 -12.75 -4.76
C LEU A 80 3.74 -12.76 -4.35
N HIS A 81 3.02 -13.82 -4.72
CA HIS A 81 1.61 -14.02 -4.37
C HIS A 81 1.45 -15.20 -3.41
N LEU A 82 0.59 -15.04 -2.40
CA LEU A 82 0.20 -16.09 -1.45
C LEU A 82 -1.33 -16.15 -1.33
N GLY A 83 -1.88 -17.36 -1.43
CA GLY A 83 -3.32 -17.59 -1.32
C GLY A 83 -4.02 -17.58 -2.68
N HIS A 84 -5.16 -16.91 -2.75
CA HIS A 84 -5.95 -16.80 -3.99
C HIS A 84 -5.28 -15.87 -5.01
N GLN A 85 -5.34 -16.21 -6.31
CA GLN A 85 -4.81 -15.41 -7.40
C GLN A 85 -5.98 -14.79 -8.17
N ILE A 86 -5.96 -13.46 -8.30
CA ILE A 86 -6.84 -12.72 -9.20
C ILE A 86 -5.99 -11.66 -9.92
N VAL A 87 -6.36 -11.29 -11.13
CA VAL A 87 -5.74 -10.14 -11.83
C VAL A 87 -6.10 -8.88 -11.05
N GLN A 88 -5.12 -8.05 -10.68
CA GLN A 88 -5.37 -6.82 -9.93
C GLN A 88 -4.63 -5.64 -10.56
N ASP A 89 -5.38 -4.61 -10.94
CA ASP A 89 -4.89 -3.34 -11.48
C ASP A 89 -5.20 -2.20 -10.51
N GLY A 90 -4.18 -1.68 -9.82
CA GLY A 90 -4.35 -0.66 -8.79
C GLY A 90 -5.29 -1.09 -7.65
N ASN A 91 -6.34 -0.28 -7.41
CA ASN A 91 -7.41 -0.58 -6.45
C ASN A 91 -8.64 -1.22 -7.12
N THR A 92 -8.54 -1.57 -8.41
CA THR A 92 -9.63 -2.17 -9.19
C THR A 92 -9.44 -3.69 -9.26
N TRP A 93 -10.52 -4.41 -8.97
CA TRP A 93 -10.56 -5.87 -9.05
C TRP A 93 -10.61 -6.32 -10.51
N GLY A 94 -9.78 -7.29 -10.87
CA GLY A 94 -9.87 -8.02 -12.13
C GLY A 94 -10.40 -9.44 -11.91
N ALA A 95 -10.45 -10.23 -12.99
CA ALA A 95 -11.00 -11.58 -12.97
C ALA A 95 -10.21 -12.53 -12.04
N ASP A 96 -10.94 -13.42 -11.39
CA ASP A 96 -10.41 -14.56 -10.62
C ASP A 96 -9.66 -15.53 -11.55
N VAL A 97 -8.45 -15.95 -11.13
CA VAL A 97 -7.59 -16.89 -11.85
C VAL A 97 -7.22 -18.15 -11.03
N GLY A 98 -7.80 -18.35 -9.84
CA GLY A 98 -7.67 -19.57 -9.03
C GLY A 98 -6.62 -19.52 -7.90
N ALA A 99 -6.40 -20.62 -7.17
CA ALA A 99 -5.47 -20.67 -6.03
C ALA A 99 -4.05 -21.08 -6.43
N VAL A 100 -3.01 -20.43 -5.89
CA VAL A 100 -1.60 -20.80 -6.16
C VAL A 100 -0.78 -20.94 -4.88
N GLN A 101 -0.01 -22.02 -4.83
CA GLN A 101 1.03 -22.27 -3.84
C GLN A 101 2.29 -21.48 -4.23
N GLY A 102 2.43 -20.24 -3.76
CA GLY A 102 3.67 -19.45 -3.81
C GLY A 102 4.27 -19.28 -5.22
N ASP A 103 3.73 -18.34 -5.99
CA ASP A 103 4.26 -17.97 -7.31
C ASP A 103 5.08 -16.68 -7.21
N ALA A 104 6.31 -16.73 -7.74
CA ALA A 104 7.20 -15.59 -7.87
C ALA A 104 7.26 -15.21 -9.35
N VAL A 105 6.50 -14.19 -9.73
CA VAL A 105 6.42 -13.72 -11.12
C VAL A 105 7.45 -12.62 -11.31
N HIS A 106 8.45 -12.86 -12.16
CA HIS A 106 9.35 -11.86 -12.71
C HIS A 106 9.03 -11.71 -14.20
N GLN A 107 8.54 -10.55 -14.62
CA GLN A 107 8.32 -10.24 -16.03
C GLN A 107 9.52 -9.44 -16.55
N GLU A 108 10.18 -9.96 -17.59
CA GLU A 108 11.34 -9.33 -18.26
C GLU A 108 10.99 -8.02 -18.97
#